data_AF-M4F1G8-F1
#
_entry.id   AF-M4F1G8-F1
#
_cell.length_a   1.000
_cell.length_b   1.000
_cell.length_c   1.000
_cell.angle_alpha   90.00
_cell.angle_beta   90.00
_cell.angle_gamma   90.00
#
_symmetry.space_group_name_H-M   'P 1'
#
loop_
_entity.id
_entity.type
_entity.pdbx_description
1 polymer ?
#
loop_
_entity_poly.entity_id
_entity_poly.type
_entity_poly.pdbx_seq_one_letter_code
_entity_poly.pdbx_strand_id
1 'polypeptide(L)' 'MGSFQDLCLMLRPTIMLLLESKLNEPLLLTWPWPPGIQMRRNLWQDGLLGTHFPIPLRWNFTYQFQVEDQIGRFFYSP' A
#
# COMPACT_ATOMS: atom_id res chain seq x y z
N MET A 1 -14.31 -8.70 -9.71
CA MET A 1 -13.51 -7.66 -10.40
C MET A 1 -13.24 -6.57 -9.38
N GLY A 2 -12.06 -6.59 -8.76
CA GLY A 2 -11.66 -5.64 -7.71
C GLY A 2 -11.45 -4.26 -8.31
N SER A 3 -11.96 -3.23 -7.62
CA SER A 3 -11.78 -1.83 -7.98
C SER A 3 -10.32 -1.44 -7.75
N PHE A 4 -9.55 -1.23 -8.82
CA PHE A 4 -8.26 -0.54 -8.72
C PHE A 4 -8.52 0.90 -8.31
N GLN A 5 -7.82 1.37 -7.29
CA GLN A 5 -7.93 2.73 -6.78
C GLN A 5 -6.61 3.45 -7.07
N ASP A 6 -6.70 4.61 -7.72
CA ASP A 6 -5.54 5.41 -8.15
C ASP A 6 -4.96 6.21 -6.98
N LEU A 7 -3.65 6.09 -6.75
CA LEU A 7 -2.93 6.93 -5.80
C LEU A 7 -2.02 7.91 -6.56
N CYS A 8 -2.30 9.21 -6.43
CA CYS A 8 -1.49 10.28 -7.02
C CYS A 8 -0.48 10.80 -5.99
N LEU A 9 0.81 10.56 -6.23
CA LEU A 9 1.87 10.99 -5.31
C LEU A 9 2.44 12.32 -5.79
N MET A 10 2.34 13.34 -4.94
CA MET A 10 2.91 14.68 -5.17
C MET A 10 3.92 15.01 -4.10
N LEU A 11 5.20 15.21 -4.50
CA LEU A 11 6.37 15.86 -3.86
C LEU A 11 6.49 15.92 -2.33
N ARG A 12 5.72 15.14 -1.58
CA ARG A 12 5.84 14.97 -0.14
C ARG A 12 6.73 13.76 0.11
N PRO A 13 7.76 13.91 0.96
CA PRO A 13 8.72 12.84 1.19
C PRO A 13 8.10 11.62 1.90
N THR A 14 7.08 11.85 2.73
CA THR A 14 6.40 10.82 3.52
C THR A 14 4.92 10.78 3.21
N ILE A 15 4.40 9.58 2.98
CA ILE A 15 2.97 9.31 2.80
C ILE A 15 2.48 8.48 3.97
N MET A 16 1.29 8.81 4.47
CA MET A 16 0.54 8.01 5.42
C MET A 16 -0.80 7.63 4.79
N LEU A 17 -1.04 6.33 4.61
CA LEU A 17 -2.30 5.81 4.12
C LEU A 17 -2.99 5.06 5.24
N LEU A 18 -4.15 5.56 5.67
CA LEU A 18 -5.00 4.87 6.61
C LEU A 18 -5.90 3.90 5.84
N LEU A 19 -5.74 2.62 6.11
CA LEU A 19 -6.63 1.58 5.63
C LEU A 19 -7.61 1.23 6.75
N GLU A 20 -8.87 1.61 6.56
CA GLU A 20 -9.98 1.18 7.40
C GLU A 20 -10.60 -0.09 6.81
N SER A 21 -10.23 -1.25 7.36
CA SER A 21 -10.82 -2.51 6.93
C SER A 21 -12.19 -2.71 7.61
N LYS A 22 -13.26 -2.79 6.80
CA LYS A 22 -14.60 -3.24 7.24
C LYS A 22 -14.93 -4.65 6.75
N LEU A 23 -13.93 -5.32 6.17
CA LEU A 23 -14.08 -6.63 5.55
C LEU A 23 -14.11 -7.74 6.61
N ASN A 24 -14.76 -8.84 6.26
CA ASN A 24 -14.84 -10.05 7.07
C ASN A 24 -13.72 -11.07 6.73
N GLU A 25 -12.69 -10.65 6.01
CA GLU A 25 -11.55 -11.47 5.62
C GLU A 25 -10.23 -10.70 5.79
N PRO A 26 -9.10 -11.41 6.03
CA PRO A 26 -7.80 -10.78 6.11
C PRO A 26 -7.41 -10.19 4.76
N LEU A 27 -6.93 -8.95 4.76
CA LEU A 27 -6.59 -8.22 3.54
C LEU A 27 -5.08 -7.96 3.47
N LEU A 28 -4.53 -8.03 2.26
CA LEU A 28 -3.15 -7.67 2.00
C LEU A 28 -3.10 -6.71 0.82
N LEU A 29 -2.66 -5.48 1.05
CA LEU A 29 -2.65 -4.45 0.03
C LEU A 29 -1.28 -4.44 -0.69
N THR A 30 -1.27 -4.85 -1.95
CA THR A 30 -0.08 -4.94 -2.80
C THR A 30 0.04 -3.74 -3.74
N TRP A 31 1.28 -3.45 -4.16
CA TRP A 31 1.60 -2.40 -5.13
C TRP A 31 2.08 -3.03 -6.45
N PRO A 32 1.16 -3.43 -7.35
CA PRO A 32 1.53 -4.15 -8.57
C PRO A 32 2.38 -3.30 -9.52
N TRP A 33 3.32 -3.94 -10.20
CA TRP A 33 4.11 -3.37 -11.31
C TRP A 33 3.40 -3.63 -12.65
N PRO A 34 3.41 -2.71 -13.66
CA PRO A 34 3.84 -1.29 -13.68
C PRO A 34 2.66 -0.28 -13.70
N PRO A 35 2.81 0.93 -13.09
CA PRO A 35 3.93 1.42 -12.29
C PRO A 35 3.83 0.99 -10.80
N GLY A 36 4.93 0.45 -10.25
CA GLY A 36 5.00 0.00 -8.86
C GLY A 36 5.75 0.98 -7.94
N ILE A 37 5.42 0.94 -6.64
CA ILE A 37 6.07 1.76 -5.61
C ILE A 37 7.33 1.06 -5.10
N GLN A 38 8.45 1.77 -5.07
CA GLN A 38 9.70 1.30 -4.46
C GLN A 38 9.74 1.68 -2.98
N MET A 39 9.55 0.71 -2.09
CA MET A 39 9.63 0.93 -0.64
C MET A 39 11.07 0.90 -0.12
N ARG A 40 11.80 2.00 -0.33
CA ARG A 40 13.15 2.15 0.24
C ARG A 40 13.04 2.20 1.77
N ARG A 41 13.81 1.34 2.46
CA ARG A 41 13.90 1.22 3.93
C ARG A 41 12.64 0.69 4.64
N ASN A 42 11.53 0.44 3.93
CA ASN A 42 10.27 -0.10 4.48
C ASN A 42 9.77 -1.32 3.68
N LEU A 43 10.68 -2.25 3.35
CA LEU A 43 10.39 -3.42 2.49
C LEU A 43 9.27 -4.32 3.03
N TRP A 44 9.04 -4.33 4.34
CA TRP A 44 7.98 -5.12 4.98
C TRP A 44 6.56 -4.57 4.76
N GLN A 45 6.42 -3.39 4.15
CA GLN A 45 5.12 -2.77 3.84
C GLN A 45 4.71 -2.93 2.37
N ASP A 46 5.48 -3.65 1.56
CA ASP A 46 5.23 -3.85 0.13
C ASP A 46 3.95 -4.65 -0.15
N GLY A 47 3.41 -5.29 0.88
CA GLY A 47 2.18 -6.05 0.82
C GLY A 47 2.31 -7.38 0.10
N LEU A 48 3.51 -7.90 -0.11
CA LEU A 48 3.68 -9.25 -0.67
C LEU A 48 3.42 -10.32 0.40
N LEU A 49 2.92 -11.48 -0.04
CA LEU A 49 2.76 -12.63 0.84
C LEU A 49 4.13 -13.05 1.36
N GLY A 50 4.30 -13.03 2.69
CA GLY A 50 5.53 -13.43 3.37
C GLY A 50 6.42 -12.27 3.81
N THR A 51 6.24 -11.05 3.30
CA THR A 51 6.93 -9.84 3.77
C THR A 51 6.10 -9.07 4.80
N HIS A 52 4.78 -9.11 4.66
CA HIS A 52 3.82 -8.51 5.58
C HIS A 52 2.77 -9.54 6.04
N PHE A 53 2.35 -9.44 7.29
CA PHE A 53 1.25 -10.26 7.80
C PHE A 53 -0.09 -9.74 7.25
N PRO A 54 -1.06 -10.62 6.93
CA PRO A 54 -2.38 -10.19 6.49
C PRO A 54 -3.05 -9.32 7.56
N ILE A 55 -3.61 -8.18 7.16
CA ILE A 55 -4.23 -7.26 8.11
C ILE A 55 -5.44 -7.96 8.75
N PRO A 56 -5.50 -8.06 10.09
CA PRO A 56 -6.58 -8.77 10.76
C PRO A 56 -7.94 -8.15 10.50
N LEU A 57 -8.98 -8.95 10.74
CA LEU A 57 -10.37 -8.53 10.66
C LEU A 57 -10.63 -7.25 11.46
N ARG A 58 -11.30 -6.26 10.84
CA ARG A 58 -11.74 -5.02 11.52
C ARG A 58 -10.59 -4.26 12.18
N TRP A 59 -9.37 -4.42 11.66
CA TRP A 59 -8.20 -3.70 12.14
C TRP A 59 -7.93 -2.49 11.24
N ASN A 60 -7.57 -1.37 11.87
CA ASN A 60 -7.10 -0.18 11.17
C ASN A 60 -5.59 -0.28 11.01
N PHE A 61 -5.13 -0.32 9.78
CA PHE A 61 -3.69 -0.37 9.49
C PHE A 61 -3.26 0.91 8.81
N THR A 62 -2.10 1.44 9.20
CA THR A 62 -1.54 2.64 8.59
C THR A 62 -0.27 2.26 7.86
N TYR A 63 -0.27 2.40 6.53
CA TYR A 63 0.95 2.32 5.74
C TYR A 63 1.70 3.65 5.84
N GLN A 64 2.99 3.57 6.15
CA GLN A 64 3.86 4.73 6.23
C GLN A 64 5.17 4.43 5.52
N PHE A 65 5.33 5.01 4.33
CA PHE A 65 6.53 4.84 3.52
C PHE A 65 6.94 6.15 2.83
N GLN A 66 8.21 6.20 2.46
CA GLN A 66 8.84 7.34 1.81
C GLN A 66 8.97 7.07 0.31
N VAL A 67 8.62 8.06 -0.52
CA VAL A 67 8.67 7.98 -2.00
C VAL A 67 9.38 9.18 -2.62
N GLU A 68 10.47 9.61 -1.99
CA GLU A 68 11.19 10.84 -2.34
C GLU A 68 11.61 10.91 -3.81
N ASP A 69 11.86 9.76 -4.44
CA ASP A 69 12.36 9.65 -5.82
C ASP A 69 11.29 9.23 -6.86
N GLN A 70 10.00 9.12 -6.47
CA GLN A 70 8.95 8.61 -7.34
C GLN A 70 7.77 9.58 -7.47
N ILE A 71 7.54 10.06 -8.70
CA ILE A 71 6.42 10.93 -9.07
C ILE A 71 5.58 10.20 -10.12
N GLY A 72 4.28 10.09 -9.88
CA GLY A 72 3.39 9.43 -10.82
C GLY A 72 2.06 9.01 -10.21
N ARG A 73 1.30 8.26 -11.00
CA ARG A 73 0.10 7.55 -10.57
C ARG A 73 0.49 6.11 -10.30
N PHE A 74 0.11 5.60 -9.14
CA PHE A 74 0.35 4.21 -8.73
C PHE A 74 -0.98 3.53 -8.48
N PHE A 75 -1.00 2.22 -8.70
CA PHE A 75 -2.16 1.38 -8.40
C PHE A 75 -1.86 0.53 -7.17
N TYR A 76 -2.92 0.18 -6.45
CA TYR A 76 -2.88 -0.87 -5.43
C TYR A 76 -3.99 -1.88 -5.66
N SER A 77 -3.72 -3.13 -5.25
CA SER A 77 -4.69 -4.22 -5.28
C SER A 77 -4.73 -4.94 -3.94
N PRO A 78 -5.92 -5.27 -3.42
CA PRO A 78 -6.05 -6.31 -2.40
C PRO A 78 -5.66 -7.69 -2.92
#